data_AF-A0A0N5BG57-F1
#
_entry.id   AF-A0A0N5BG57-F1
#
_cell.length_a   1.000
_cell.length_b   1.000
_cell.length_c   1.000
_cell.angle_alpha   90.00
_cell.angle_beta   90.00
_cell.angle_gamma   90.00
#
_symmetry.space_group_name_H-M   'P 1'
#
loop_
_entity.id
_entity.type
_entity.pdbx_description
1 polymer ?
#
loop_
_entity_poly.entity_id
_entity_poly.type
_entity_poly.pdbx_seq_one_letter_code
_entity_poly.pdbx_strand_id
1 'polypeptide(L)'
;MDIAQEAFWFFQENVKGNYWCFRRINKFQQFLKLLLNINKSNYNINLLIRKTIRNHRIHTRNIPRYGCILINSTLNSIIMVKSAESLDTWNLPKGRIKSNEYPHECAIRETYEETGFYCFDVTYKLFIDAKIGKKYFGYFIVLDVPMNYKFMTRSPFEISDIQWVLIKDILKYTTSNVKNTIERSPLTERPPPSPSVREPKFRQIFPIIQKLLIVINNLKGVKE
;
A
#
# COMPACT_ATOMS: atom_id res chain seq x y z
N MET A 1 -7.40 7.95 16.62
CA MET A 1 -6.98 6.55 16.38
C MET A 1 -5.77 6.48 15.46
N ASP A 2 -5.74 7.19 14.33
CA ASP A 2 -4.55 7.22 13.46
C ASP A 2 -3.30 7.75 14.20
N ILE A 3 -3.42 8.85 14.95
CA ILE A 3 -2.37 9.36 15.86
C ILE A 3 -1.89 8.27 16.84
N ALA A 4 -2.79 7.43 17.36
CA ALA A 4 -2.40 6.36 18.27
C ALA A 4 -1.64 5.25 17.54
N GLN A 5 -1.94 4.97 16.27
CA GLN A 5 -1.18 4.02 15.45
C GLN A 5 0.21 4.56 15.12
N GLU A 6 0.32 5.84 14.74
CA GLU A 6 1.61 6.52 14.55
C GLU A 6 2.45 6.47 15.85
N ALA A 7 1.84 6.79 16.99
CA ALA A 7 2.49 6.69 18.30
C ALA A 7 2.89 5.24 18.65
N PHE A 8 2.11 4.25 18.24
CA PHE A 8 2.45 2.84 18.44
C PHE A 8 3.70 2.45 17.66
N TRP A 9 3.81 2.86 16.39
CA TRP A 9 4.98 2.58 15.56
C TRP A 9 6.22 3.30 16.09
N PHE A 10 6.10 4.58 16.42
CA PHE A 10 7.18 5.33 17.07
C PHE A 10 7.64 4.63 18.36
N PHE A 11 6.70 4.13 19.16
CA PHE A 11 7.01 3.37 20.37
C PHE A 11 7.74 2.06 20.07
N GLN A 12 7.33 1.30 19.03
CA GLN A 12 8.00 0.07 18.63
C GLN A 12 9.45 0.32 18.19
N GLU A 13 9.70 1.37 17.41
CA GLU A 13 11.03 1.76 16.91
C GLU A 13 11.94 2.34 17.99
N ASN A 14 11.45 3.34 18.73
CA ASN A 14 12.31 4.26 19.46
C ASN A 14 12.30 4.06 20.98
N VAL A 15 11.29 3.37 21.52
CA VAL A 15 11.08 3.31 22.99
C VAL A 15 11.16 1.88 23.50
N LYS A 16 10.46 0.94 22.87
CA LYS A 16 10.29 -0.43 23.36
C LYS A 16 11.60 -1.18 23.60
N GLY A 17 12.59 -0.97 22.74
CA GLY A 17 13.91 -1.62 22.85
C GLY A 17 14.72 -1.16 24.05
N ASN A 18 14.51 0.08 24.50
CA ASN A 18 15.30 0.72 25.53
C ASN A 18 14.90 0.33 26.96
N TYR A 19 13.70 -0.23 27.14
CA TYR A 19 13.15 -0.54 28.47
C TYR A 19 12.64 -1.98 28.54
N TRP A 20 13.16 -2.75 29.51
CA TRP A 20 12.81 -4.17 29.67
C TRP A 20 11.30 -4.39 29.91
N CYS A 21 10.65 -3.49 30.65
CA CYS A 21 9.21 -3.57 30.96
C CYS A 21 8.32 -3.49 29.71
N PHE A 22 8.80 -2.92 28.61
CA PHE A 22 8.04 -2.74 27.37
C PHE A 22 8.22 -3.87 26.35
N ARG A 23 9.17 -4.79 26.55
CA ARG A 23 9.48 -5.88 25.60
C ARG A 23 8.27 -6.73 25.18
N ARG A 24 7.30 -6.89 26.07
CA ARG A 24 6.10 -7.72 25.83
C ARG A 24 4.99 -7.00 25.05
N ILE A 25 5.14 -5.70 24.78
CA ILE A 25 4.15 -4.87 24.10
C ILE A 25 4.39 -4.95 22.59
N ASN A 26 3.79 -5.97 21.96
CA ASN A 26 3.94 -6.26 20.53
C ASN A 26 2.68 -5.91 19.72
N LYS A 27 1.52 -5.83 20.38
CA LYS A 27 0.23 -5.62 19.73
C LYS A 27 -0.28 -4.23 20.02
N PHE A 28 -0.91 -3.60 19.03
CA PHE A 28 -1.56 -2.30 19.18
C PHE A 28 -2.53 -2.24 20.36
N GLN A 29 -3.27 -3.33 20.61
CA GLN A 29 -4.18 -3.43 21.77
C GLN A 29 -3.44 -3.36 23.13
N GLN A 30 -2.23 -3.91 23.22
CA GLN A 30 -1.42 -3.84 24.44
C GLN A 30 -0.90 -2.42 24.63
N PHE A 31 -0.47 -1.77 23.55
CA PHE A 31 -0.04 -0.38 23.57
C PHE A 31 -1.16 0.58 23.98
N LEU A 32 -2.38 0.40 23.46
CA LEU A 32 -3.52 1.24 23.87
C LEU A 32 -3.83 1.10 25.37
N LYS A 33 -3.68 -0.10 25.95
CA LYS A 33 -3.86 -0.29 27.40
C LYS A 33 -2.78 0.42 28.20
N LEU A 34 -1.53 0.37 27.73
CA LEU A 34 -0.42 1.10 28.34
C LEU A 34 -0.69 2.61 28.29
N LEU A 35 -1.02 3.14 27.10
CA LEU A 35 -1.26 4.55 26.87
C LEU A 35 -2.41 5.11 27.74
N LEU A 36 -3.43 4.29 27.98
CA LEU A 36 -4.59 4.64 28.80
C LEU A 36 -4.45 4.24 30.28
N ASN A 37 -3.26 3.81 30.71
CA ASN A 37 -2.97 3.38 32.09
C ASN A 37 -3.95 2.32 32.66
N ILE A 38 -4.32 1.34 31.83
CA ILE A 38 -5.29 0.30 32.20
C ILE A 38 -4.58 -0.85 32.92
N ASN A 39 -4.57 -0.81 34.26
CA ASN A 39 -3.85 -1.77 35.10
C ASN A 39 -4.53 -3.15 35.22
N LYS A 40 -5.86 -3.23 35.29
CA LYS A 40 -6.62 -4.49 35.35
C LYS A 40 -7.54 -4.60 34.15
N SER A 41 -7.08 -5.32 33.12
CA SER A 41 -7.89 -5.58 31.94
C SER A 41 -8.95 -6.64 32.24
N ASN A 42 -10.21 -6.23 32.35
CA ASN A 42 -11.33 -7.17 32.37
C ASN A 42 -11.87 -7.44 30.95
N TYR A 43 -12.83 -8.36 30.84
CA TYR A 43 -13.46 -8.72 29.57
C TYR A 43 -14.10 -7.52 28.87
N ASN A 44 -14.81 -6.67 29.61
CA ASN A 44 -15.54 -5.52 29.07
C ASN A 44 -14.61 -4.47 28.44
N ILE A 45 -13.48 -4.15 29.09
CA ILE A 45 -12.48 -3.22 28.56
C ILE A 45 -11.84 -3.76 27.29
N ASN A 46 -11.49 -5.05 27.26
CA ASN A 46 -10.97 -5.70 26.07
C ASN A 46 -11.96 -5.64 24.89
N LEU A 47 -13.23 -5.88 25.18
CA LEU A 47 -14.30 -5.82 24.20
C LEU A 47 -14.46 -4.40 23.66
N LEU A 48 -14.43 -3.39 24.53
CA LEU A 48 -14.51 -1.99 24.14
C LEU A 48 -13.35 -1.58 23.23
N ILE A 49 -12.09 -1.86 23.61
CA ILE A 49 -10.91 -1.54 22.79
C ILE A 49 -11.02 -2.20 21.41
N ARG A 50 -11.40 -3.49 21.35
CA ARG A 50 -11.61 -4.21 20.09
C ARG A 50 -12.70 -3.56 19.25
N LYS A 51 -13.82 -3.17 19.87
CA LYS A 51 -14.93 -2.49 19.21
C LYS A 51 -14.50 -1.13 18.65
N THR A 52 -13.75 -0.33 19.41
CA THR A 52 -13.25 0.97 18.96
C THR A 52 -12.27 0.83 17.79
N ILE A 53 -11.32 -0.11 17.84
CA ILE A 53 -10.42 -0.41 16.71
C ILE A 53 -11.22 -0.83 15.47
N ARG A 54 -12.22 -1.71 15.65
CA ARG A 54 -13.08 -2.17 14.56
C ARG A 54 -13.89 -1.03 13.95
N ASN A 55 -14.50 -0.20 14.78
CA ASN A 55 -15.28 0.97 14.36
C ASN A 55 -14.42 1.96 13.58
N HIS A 56 -13.20 2.23 14.05
CA HIS A 56 -12.24 3.07 13.33
C HIS A 56 -11.92 2.50 11.95
N ARG A 57 -11.64 1.19 11.86
CA ARG A 57 -11.39 0.52 10.57
C ARG A 57 -12.59 0.60 9.61
N ILE A 58 -13.81 0.55 10.13
CA ILE A 58 -15.03 0.68 9.31
C ILE A 58 -15.18 2.12 8.82
N HIS A 59 -15.04 3.10 9.72
CA HIS A 59 -15.20 4.52 9.40
C HIS A 59 -14.16 5.00 8.38
N THR A 60 -12.92 4.54 8.51
CA THR A 60 -11.81 4.93 7.62
C THR A 60 -11.71 4.10 6.34
N ARG A 61 -12.57 3.08 6.18
CA ARG A 61 -12.48 2.12 5.07
C ARG A 61 -12.60 2.78 3.70
N ASN A 62 -13.51 3.75 3.59
CA ASN A 62 -13.88 4.39 2.33
C ASN A 62 -13.21 5.75 2.13
N ILE A 63 -12.33 6.18 3.06
CA ILE A 63 -11.53 7.39 2.87
C ILE A 63 -10.72 7.23 1.56
N PRO A 64 -10.78 8.23 0.65
CA PRO A 64 -10.00 8.25 -0.57
C PRO A 64 -8.52 8.03 -0.31
N ARG A 65 -7.85 7.35 -1.24
CA ARG A 65 -6.40 7.16 -1.17
C ARG A 65 -5.72 7.77 -2.37
N TYR A 66 -4.61 8.46 -2.11
CA TYR A 66 -3.80 9.09 -3.15
C TYR A 66 -2.34 8.66 -3.04
N GLY A 67 -1.66 8.67 -4.18
CA GLY A 67 -0.24 8.32 -4.29
C GLY A 67 0.32 8.71 -5.66
N CYS A 68 1.58 8.39 -5.90
CA CYS A 68 2.23 8.64 -7.18
C CYS A 68 2.62 7.33 -7.88
N ILE A 69 2.42 7.26 -9.18
CA ILE A 69 3.00 6.22 -10.05
C ILE A 69 4.33 6.75 -10.56
N LEU A 70 5.41 6.25 -9.99
CA LEU A 70 6.77 6.55 -10.41
C LEU A 70 7.13 5.65 -11.58
N ILE A 71 7.32 6.22 -12.78
CA ILE A 71 7.63 5.48 -14.00
C ILE A 71 9.00 5.87 -14.53
N ASN A 72 9.75 4.89 -15.02
CA ASN A 72 11.07 5.13 -15.61
C ASN A 72 10.97 5.82 -16.98
N SER A 73 12.11 6.31 -17.48
CA SER A 73 12.19 7.05 -18.75
C SER A 73 11.77 6.26 -19.99
N THR A 74 11.88 4.92 -19.96
CA THR A 74 11.42 4.06 -21.07
C THR A 74 9.93 3.72 -21.00
N LEU A 75 9.21 4.25 -20.00
CA LEU A 75 7.78 4.07 -19.79
C LEU A 75 7.35 2.59 -19.73
N ASN A 76 8.17 1.72 -19.14
CA ASN A 76 7.94 0.27 -19.10
C ASN A 76 7.95 -0.35 -17.70
N SER A 77 8.50 0.35 -16.71
CA SER A 77 8.68 -0.11 -15.34
C SER A 77 8.17 0.93 -14.37
N ILE A 78 7.50 0.47 -13.30
CA ILE A 78 6.97 1.32 -12.24
C ILE A 78 7.47 0.87 -10.87
N ILE A 79 7.50 1.80 -9.91
CA ILE A 79 7.77 1.46 -8.51
C ILE A 79 6.56 0.82 -7.86
N MET A 80 6.83 -0.27 -7.15
CA MET A 80 5.87 -1.02 -6.35
C MET A 80 6.43 -1.21 -4.94
N VAL A 81 5.54 -1.18 -3.95
CA VAL A 81 5.87 -1.39 -2.53
C VAL A 81 5.23 -2.66 -2.01
N LYS A 82 5.96 -3.43 -1.21
CA LYS A 82 5.51 -4.68 -0.59
C LYS A 82 5.08 -4.44 0.85
N SER A 83 3.86 -4.82 1.20
CA SER A 83 3.35 -4.68 2.56
C SER A 83 4.10 -5.59 3.55
N ALA A 84 4.52 -5.05 4.69
CA ALA A 84 5.09 -5.82 5.79
C ALA A 84 4.03 -6.64 6.54
N GLU A 85 2.78 -6.17 6.60
CA GLU A 85 1.68 -6.91 7.24
C GLU A 85 1.11 -8.03 6.36
N SER A 86 1.10 -7.83 5.03
CA SER A 86 0.50 -8.78 4.08
C SER A 86 1.58 -9.46 3.24
N LEU A 87 1.89 -10.70 3.59
CA LEU A 87 2.83 -11.56 2.86
C LEU A 87 2.60 -11.50 1.34
N ASP A 88 3.69 -11.21 0.63
CA ASP A 88 3.80 -11.19 -0.84
C ASP A 88 2.76 -10.30 -1.55
N THR A 89 2.25 -9.27 -0.85
CA THR A 89 1.28 -8.34 -1.43
C THR A 89 1.97 -7.05 -1.86
N TRP A 90 2.00 -6.83 -3.18
CA TRP A 90 2.56 -5.65 -3.82
C TRP A 90 1.44 -4.66 -4.17
N ASN A 91 1.71 -3.37 -3.95
CA ASN A 91 0.81 -2.26 -4.24
C ASN A 91 1.58 -1.09 -4.86
N LEU A 92 0.86 -0.19 -5.53
CA LEU A 92 1.37 1.16 -5.76
C LEU A 92 1.46 1.92 -4.44
N PRO A 93 2.43 2.85 -4.30
CA PRO A 93 2.54 3.65 -3.10
C PRO A 93 1.37 4.60 -2.98
N LYS A 94 0.73 4.66 -1.80
CA LYS A 94 -0.53 5.40 -1.54
C LYS A 94 -1.08 5.16 -0.13
N GLY A 95 -1.62 6.22 0.45
CA GLY A 95 -2.39 6.14 1.70
C GLY A 95 -3.55 7.11 1.74
N ARG A 96 -4.06 7.38 2.94
CA ARG A 96 -5.36 8.03 3.15
C ARG A 96 -5.20 9.54 3.21
N ILE A 97 -6.09 10.26 2.53
CA ILE A 97 -6.16 11.72 2.64
C ILE A 97 -6.50 12.14 4.07
N LYS A 98 -5.75 13.11 4.61
CA LYS A 98 -5.98 13.72 5.92
C LYS A 98 -6.97 14.88 5.81
N SER A 99 -7.51 15.32 6.94
CA SER A 99 -8.35 16.52 7.00
C SER A 99 -7.54 17.74 6.58
N ASN A 100 -8.12 18.61 5.75
CA ASN A 100 -7.47 19.81 5.20
C ASN A 100 -6.21 19.55 4.36
N GLU A 101 -6.07 18.35 3.79
CA GLU A 101 -5.01 17.99 2.85
C GLU A 101 -5.59 17.95 1.43
N TYR A 102 -4.89 18.53 0.45
CA TYR A 102 -5.29 18.40 -0.94
C TYR A 102 -4.85 17.03 -1.53
N PRO A 103 -5.54 16.51 -2.57
CA PRO A 103 -5.19 15.21 -3.16
C PRO A 103 -3.74 15.06 -3.61
N HIS A 104 -3.14 16.12 -4.16
CA HIS A 104 -1.76 16.12 -4.62
C HIS A 104 -0.76 16.13 -3.45
N GLU A 105 -1.04 16.88 -2.39
CA GLU A 105 -0.25 16.89 -1.16
C GLU A 105 -0.26 15.50 -0.51
N CYS A 106 -1.44 14.88 -0.42
CA CYS A 106 -1.58 13.50 0.06
C CYS A 106 -0.75 12.53 -0.79
N ALA A 107 -0.80 12.65 -2.13
CA ALA A 107 -0.04 11.79 -3.02
C ALA A 107 1.47 11.91 -2.81
N ILE A 108 1.98 13.15 -2.69
CA ILE A 108 3.40 13.42 -2.44
C ILE A 108 3.82 12.87 -1.08
N ARG A 109 3.07 13.19 -0.02
CA ARG A 109 3.37 12.76 1.35
C ARG A 109 3.43 11.23 1.45
N GLU A 110 2.39 10.53 0.99
CA GLU A 110 2.31 9.08 1.08
C GLU A 110 3.39 8.39 0.24
N THR A 111 3.69 8.90 -0.95
CA THR A 111 4.77 8.36 -1.79
C THR A 111 6.13 8.56 -1.10
N TYR A 112 6.37 9.72 -0.52
CA TYR A 112 7.61 9.99 0.19
C TYR A 112 7.76 9.14 1.46
N GLU A 113 6.69 8.95 2.24
CA GLU A 113 6.67 8.06 3.40
C GLU A 113 6.98 6.61 3.01
N GLU A 114 6.31 6.08 1.97
CA GLU A 114 6.45 4.67 1.60
C GLU A 114 7.71 4.35 0.79
N THR A 115 8.24 5.30 0.01
CA THR A 115 9.35 5.05 -0.93
C THR A 115 10.63 5.85 -0.66
N GLY A 116 10.55 6.92 0.13
CA GLY A 116 11.64 7.88 0.31
C GLY A 116 11.92 8.77 -0.91
N PHE A 117 11.12 8.68 -1.97
CA PHE A 117 11.25 9.54 -3.15
C PHE A 117 10.32 10.74 -3.06
N TYR A 118 10.89 11.94 -3.10
CA TYR A 118 10.12 13.17 -3.08
C TYR A 118 9.71 13.57 -4.50
N CYS A 119 8.40 13.61 -4.75
CA CYS A 119 7.85 13.99 -6.05
C CYS A 119 7.71 15.51 -6.13
N PHE A 120 8.53 16.17 -6.93
CA PHE A 120 8.34 17.57 -7.28
C PHE A 120 7.26 17.69 -8.37
N ASP A 121 6.47 18.77 -8.33
CA ASP A 121 5.60 19.23 -9.43
C ASP A 121 4.61 18.19 -10.01
N VAL A 122 3.89 17.48 -9.13
CA VAL A 122 2.78 16.63 -9.58
C VAL A 122 1.66 17.49 -10.21
N THR A 123 1.06 17.00 -11.29
CA THR A 123 0.07 17.76 -12.06
C THR A 123 -1.20 16.96 -12.34
N TYR A 124 -2.36 17.63 -12.28
CA TYR A 124 -3.64 17.02 -12.65
C TYR A 124 -3.75 16.65 -14.13
N LYS A 125 -2.87 17.18 -15.00
CA LYS A 125 -2.77 16.73 -16.40
C LYS A 125 -2.35 15.27 -16.51
N LEU A 126 -1.59 14.77 -15.53
CA LEU A 126 -1.08 13.41 -15.45
C LEU A 126 -1.68 12.70 -14.23
N PHE A 127 -3.00 12.74 -14.11
CA PHE A 127 -3.74 12.12 -13.02
C PHE A 127 -4.67 11.03 -13.54
N ILE A 128 -4.69 9.88 -12.84
CA ILE A 128 -5.64 8.79 -13.09
C ILE A 128 -6.32 8.40 -11.80
N ASP A 129 -7.58 8.01 -11.88
CA ASP A 129 -8.33 7.51 -10.74
C ASP A 129 -8.97 6.15 -11.00
N ALA A 130 -9.37 5.46 -9.95
CA ALA A 130 -10.11 4.23 -10.07
C ALA A 130 -11.00 4.03 -8.83
N LYS A 131 -12.21 3.53 -9.07
CA LYS A 131 -13.10 3.04 -8.01
C LYS A 131 -13.13 1.52 -8.05
N ILE A 132 -12.66 0.88 -6.99
CA ILE A 132 -12.65 -0.59 -6.87
C ILE A 132 -13.54 -0.97 -5.69
N GLY A 133 -14.74 -1.46 -6.02
CA GLY A 133 -15.82 -1.63 -5.05
C GLY A 133 -16.24 -0.29 -4.44
N LYS A 134 -16.15 -0.17 -3.11
CA LYS A 134 -16.47 1.08 -2.37
C LYS A 134 -15.27 1.99 -2.13
N LYS A 135 -14.08 1.63 -2.63
CA LYS A 135 -12.84 2.37 -2.38
C LYS A 135 -12.47 3.20 -3.60
N TYR A 136 -12.10 4.45 -3.34
CA TYR A 136 -11.56 5.37 -4.34
C TYR A 136 -10.04 5.43 -4.23
N PHE A 137 -9.37 5.44 -5.38
CA PHE A 137 -7.94 5.59 -5.53
C PHE A 137 -7.65 6.66 -6.59
N GLY A 138 -6.73 7.58 -6.30
CA GLY A 138 -6.20 8.55 -7.26
C GLY A 138 -4.68 8.46 -7.31
N TYR A 139 -4.10 8.59 -8.50
CA TYR A 139 -2.66 8.57 -8.69
C TYR A 139 -2.20 9.67 -9.63
N PHE A 140 -1.18 10.39 -9.20
CA PHE A 140 -0.42 11.29 -10.07
C PHE A 140 0.72 10.50 -10.72
N ILE A 141 0.99 10.73 -12.00
CA ILE A 141 2.05 10.04 -12.72
C ILE A 141 3.28 10.94 -12.73
N VAL A 142 4.40 10.40 -12.25
CA VAL A 142 5.70 11.08 -12.23
C VAL A 142 6.60 10.36 -13.21
N LEU A 143 6.93 11.06 -14.30
CA LEU A 143 7.72 10.53 -15.41
C LEU A 143 9.23 10.60 -15.12
N ASP A 144 10.00 9.87 -15.93
CA ASP A 144 11.46 9.96 -16.00
C ASP A 144 12.18 9.77 -14.66
N VAL A 145 11.62 8.93 -13.78
CA VAL A 145 12.22 8.64 -12.48
C VAL A 145 13.50 7.81 -12.67
N PRO A 146 14.66 8.25 -12.15
CA PRO A 146 15.92 7.55 -12.32
C PRO A 146 15.91 6.16 -11.69
N MET A 147 16.21 5.12 -12.48
CA MET A 147 16.21 3.75 -11.97
C MET A 147 17.35 3.47 -10.97
N ASN A 148 18.41 4.29 -10.96
CA ASN A 148 19.51 4.22 -9.99
C ASN A 148 19.20 4.96 -8.67
N TYR A 149 18.02 5.58 -8.54
CA TYR A 149 17.60 6.18 -7.28
C TYR A 149 17.52 5.12 -6.18
N LYS A 150 18.07 5.43 -5.00
CA LYS A 150 18.05 4.55 -3.84
C LYS A 150 16.77 4.77 -3.05
N PHE A 151 15.72 4.04 -3.40
CA PHE A 151 14.47 4.04 -2.65
C PHE A 151 14.68 3.45 -1.25
N MET A 152 14.14 4.12 -0.25
CA MET A 152 14.19 3.68 1.14
C MET A 152 12.93 4.16 1.85
N THR A 153 12.14 3.22 2.35
CA THR A 153 10.91 3.55 3.08
C THR A 153 11.22 4.32 4.36
N ARG A 154 10.36 5.26 4.71
CA ARG A 154 10.34 5.95 6.00
C ARG A 154 9.36 5.30 6.98
N SER A 155 8.66 4.26 6.53
CA SER A 155 7.65 3.51 7.29
C SER A 155 7.95 1.99 7.25
N PRO A 156 9.07 1.53 7.85
CA PRO A 156 9.56 0.15 7.71
C PRO A 156 8.63 -0.92 8.31
N PHE A 157 7.70 -0.53 9.19
CA PHE A 157 6.66 -1.43 9.68
C PHE A 157 5.48 -1.62 8.73
N GLU A 158 5.34 -0.74 7.74
CA GLU A 158 4.27 -0.82 6.75
C GLU A 158 4.78 -1.40 5.43
N ILE A 159 6.01 -1.02 5.04
CA ILE A 159 6.66 -1.43 3.80
C ILE A 159 7.89 -2.29 4.10
N SER A 160 7.91 -3.49 3.54
CA SER A 160 8.99 -4.47 3.69
C SER A 160 9.97 -4.49 2.53
N ASP A 161 9.55 -4.02 1.34
CA ASP A 161 10.37 -4.05 0.13
C ASP A 161 9.85 -3.02 -0.89
N ILE A 162 10.74 -2.53 -1.76
CA ILE A 162 10.46 -1.56 -2.82
C ILE A 162 11.20 -2.01 -4.07
N GLN A 163 10.49 -2.20 -5.18
CA GLN A 163 11.10 -2.70 -6.41
C GLN A 163 10.53 -2.02 -7.66
N TRP A 164 11.39 -1.92 -8.67
CA TRP A 164 10.97 -1.68 -10.04
C TRP A 164 10.29 -2.95 -10.57
N VAL A 165 9.08 -2.81 -11.07
CA VAL A 165 8.32 -3.91 -11.67
C VAL A 165 7.91 -3.53 -13.08
N LEU A 166 8.18 -4.43 -14.02
CA LEU A 166 7.77 -4.27 -15.41
C LEU A 166 6.24 -4.33 -15.52
N ILE A 167 5.66 -3.35 -16.20
CA ILE A 167 4.21 -3.24 -16.38
C ILE A 167 3.66 -4.52 -17.04
N LYS A 168 4.40 -5.08 -18.01
CA LYS A 168 4.03 -6.33 -18.71
C LYS A 168 3.88 -7.51 -17.74
N ASP A 169 4.69 -7.58 -16.70
CA ASP A 169 4.67 -8.69 -15.76
C ASP A 169 3.47 -8.57 -14.81
N ILE A 170 3.13 -7.35 -14.38
CA ILE A 170 1.90 -7.08 -13.61
C ILE A 170 0.65 -7.55 -14.40
N LEU A 171 0.61 -7.30 -15.71
CA LEU A 171 -0.50 -7.72 -16.57
C LEU A 171 -0.60 -9.24 -16.69
N LYS A 172 0.54 -9.94 -16.88
CA LYS A 172 0.56 -11.41 -16.93
C LYS A 172 -0.03 -12.02 -15.66
N TYR A 173 0.41 -11.57 -14.50
CA TYR A 173 -0.07 -12.08 -13.21
C TYR A 173 -1.54 -11.75 -12.94
N THR A 174 -2.04 -10.62 -13.43
CA THR A 174 -3.46 -10.31 -13.23
C THR A 174 -4.34 -11.12 -14.19
N THR A 175 -3.88 -11.34 -15.42
CA THR A 175 -4.65 -12.06 -16.45
C THR A 175 -4.72 -13.56 -16.18
N SER A 176 -3.64 -14.18 -15.69
CA SER A 176 -3.62 -15.59 -15.29
C SER A 176 -4.56 -15.87 -14.11
N ASN A 177 -4.64 -14.95 -13.15
CA ASN A 177 -5.56 -15.07 -12.01
C ASN A 177 -7.04 -14.96 -12.41
N VAL A 178 -7.37 -14.19 -13.45
CA VAL A 178 -8.73 -14.13 -14.01
C VAL A 178 -9.10 -15.44 -14.71
N LYS A 179 -8.20 -16.00 -15.53
CA LYS A 179 -8.42 -17.30 -16.19
C LYS A 179 -8.59 -18.44 -15.18
N ASN A 180 -7.73 -18.50 -14.16
CA ASN A 180 -7.83 -19.48 -13.07
C ASN A 180 -9.08 -19.31 -12.19
N THR A 181 -9.75 -18.15 -12.22
CA THR A 181 -11.03 -17.92 -11.52
C THR A 181 -12.22 -18.36 -12.37
N ILE A 182 -12.11 -18.25 -13.70
CA ILE A 182 -13.15 -18.64 -14.67
C ILE A 182 -13.12 -20.15 -14.96
N GLU A 183 -11.94 -20.77 -14.98
CA GLU A 183 -11.76 -22.20 -15.28
C GLU A 183 -12.01 -23.14 -14.08
N ARG A 184 -12.40 -22.62 -12.92
CA ARG A 184 -12.84 -23.43 -11.77
C ARG A 184 -14.27 -23.92 -11.97
N SER A 185 -14.46 -24.77 -12.98
CA SER A 185 -15.55 -25.74 -13.03
C SER A 185 -15.17 -26.98 -12.19
N PRO A 186 -16.12 -27.77 -11.65
CA PRO A 186 -15.83 -28.71 -10.56
C PRO A 186 -15.01 -29.96 -10.90
N LEU A 187 -14.46 -30.12 -12.11
CA LEU A 187 -14.04 -31.44 -12.62
C LEU A 187 -12.64 -31.52 -13.26
N THR A 188 -11.72 -30.59 -13.00
CA THR A 188 -10.32 -30.75 -13.48
C THR A 188 -9.37 -31.13 -12.34
N GLU A 189 -8.74 -32.29 -12.47
CA GLU A 189 -7.73 -32.82 -11.56
C GLU A 189 -6.53 -31.87 -11.43
N ARG A 190 -6.02 -31.72 -10.21
CA ARG A 190 -4.89 -30.82 -9.93
C ARG A 190 -3.58 -31.46 -10.39
N PRO A 191 -2.74 -30.76 -11.17
CA PRO A 191 -1.38 -31.20 -11.41
C PRO A 191 -0.56 -31.18 -10.09
N PRO A 192 0.50 -31.99 -9.98
CA PRO A 192 1.30 -32.10 -8.76
C PRO A 192 1.94 -30.76 -8.37
N PRO A 193 2.09 -30.46 -7.07
CA PRO A 193 2.64 -29.20 -6.62
C PRO A 193 4.11 -29.08 -7.03
N SER A 194 4.41 -28.13 -7.91
CA SER A 194 5.77 -27.65 -8.17
C SER A 194 6.36 -27.02 -6.89
N PRO A 195 7.70 -27.00 -6.72
CA PRO A 195 8.35 -26.43 -5.54
C PRO A 195 7.84 -25.00 -5.32
N SER A 196 7.30 -24.76 -4.13
CA SER A 196 6.28 -23.75 -3.84
C SER A 196 6.85 -22.33 -3.70
N VAL A 197 7.31 -21.75 -4.81
CA VAL A 197 7.51 -20.31 -4.90
C VAL A 197 6.12 -19.67 -4.89
N ARG A 198 5.75 -19.02 -3.77
CA ARG A 198 4.48 -18.28 -3.69
C ARG A 198 4.50 -17.13 -4.69
N GLU A 199 3.51 -17.12 -5.59
CA GLU A 199 3.39 -16.04 -6.57
C GLU A 199 3.07 -14.69 -5.91
N PRO A 200 3.62 -13.58 -6.44
CA PRO A 200 3.34 -12.24 -5.93
C PRO A 200 1.87 -11.87 -6.17
N LYS A 201 1.25 -11.22 -5.17
CA LYS A 201 -0.14 -10.76 -5.23
C LYS A 201 -0.19 -9.27 -5.50
N PHE A 202 -0.65 -8.91 -6.70
CA PHE A 202 -0.94 -7.53 -7.06
C PHE A 202 -2.38 -7.18 -6.68
N ARG A 203 -2.56 -6.40 -5.61
CA ARG A 203 -3.89 -6.06 -5.10
C ARG A 203 -4.35 -4.70 -5.64
N GLN A 204 -5.57 -4.64 -6.19
CA GLN A 204 -6.23 -3.39 -6.57
C GLN A 204 -5.48 -2.57 -7.65
N ILE A 205 -4.59 -3.19 -8.41
CA ILE A 205 -3.71 -2.51 -9.37
C ILE A 205 -4.24 -2.56 -10.80
N PHE A 206 -4.93 -3.62 -11.20
CA PHE A 206 -5.26 -3.86 -12.62
C PHE A 206 -6.03 -2.73 -13.31
N PRO A 207 -7.14 -2.19 -12.75
CA PRO A 207 -7.85 -1.08 -13.41
C PRO A 207 -6.98 0.19 -13.55
N ILE A 208 -6.03 0.39 -12.64
CA ILE A 208 -5.11 1.52 -12.66
C ILE A 208 -4.08 1.34 -13.77
N ILE A 209 -3.51 0.13 -13.91
CA ILE A 209 -2.53 -0.17 -14.96
C ILE A 209 -3.15 -0.06 -16.35
N GLN A 210 -4.40 -0.50 -16.53
CA GLN A 210 -5.09 -0.31 -17.81
C GLN A 210 -5.21 1.16 -18.20
N LYS A 211 -5.59 2.03 -17.24
CA LYS A 211 -5.61 3.49 -17.47
C LYS A 211 -4.22 4.06 -17.72
N LEU A 212 -3.22 3.61 -16.98
CA LEU A 212 -1.82 4.04 -17.16
C LEU A 212 -1.31 3.73 -18.57
N LEU A 213 -1.63 2.56 -19.12
CA LEU A 213 -1.22 2.18 -20.49
C LEU A 213 -1.80 3.11 -21.55
N ILE A 214 -3.06 3.55 -21.38
CA ILE A 214 -3.68 4.54 -22.27
C ILE A 214 -2.88 5.85 -22.24
N VAL A 215 -2.52 6.33 -21.04
CA VAL A 215 -1.70 7.54 -20.88
C VAL A 215 -0.33 7.36 -21.53
N ILE A 216 0.34 6.22 -21.30
CA ILE A 216 1.66 5.92 -21.89
C ILE A 216 1.58 5.92 -23.42
N ASN A 217 0.55 5.31 -24.01
CA ASN A 217 0.39 5.26 -25.47
C ASN A 217 0.20 6.66 -26.05
N ASN A 218 -0.61 7.50 -25.40
CA ASN A 218 -0.77 8.90 -25.80
C ASN A 218 0.55 9.69 -25.71
N LEU A 219 1.33 9.48 -24.64
CA LEU A 219 2.63 10.14 -24.48
C LEU A 219 3.65 9.70 -25.54
N LYS A 220 3.59 8.44 -25.99
CA LYS A 220 4.45 7.93 -27.07
C LYS A 220 4.05 8.50 -28.43
N GLY A 221 2.74 8.55 -28.73
CA GLY A 221 2.24 9.10 -29.99
C GLY A 221 2.43 10.62 -30.15
N VAL A 222 2.74 11.35 -29.09
CA VAL A 222 3.10 12.79 -29.15
C VAL A 222 4.60 13.00 -29.41
N LYS A 223 5.43 11.97 -29.19
CA LYS A 223 6.88 12.02 -29.41
C LYS A 223 7.30 11.59 -30.82
N GLU A 224 6.37 11.07 -31.62
CA GLU A 224 6.51 10.78 -33.05
C GLU A 224 6.03 11.95 -33.90
#